data_AF-A0A936VV30-F1
#
_entry.id   AF-A0A936VV30-F1
#
_cell.length_a   1.000
_cell.length_b   1.000
_cell.length_c   1.000
_cell.angle_alpha   90.00
_cell.angle_beta   90.00
_cell.angle_gamma   90.00
#
_symmetry.space_group_name_H-M   'P 1'
#
loop_
_entity.id
_entity.type
_entity.pdbx_description
1 polymer ?
#
loop_
_entity_poly.entity_id
_entity_poly.type
_entity_poly.pdbx_seq_one_letter_code
_entity_poly.pdbx_strand_id
1 'polypeptide(L)'
;MATTINIQELNRKHLLRADVVYRVNFGLCSRLVNYRNGIMYLEVMFTKKWKKDYDQTTEELAQCWRNSNRELAKAIGCKVYIIDARDYPYKKDLYLNTGVASYDAKKGMIFYDQVLN
;
A
#
# COMPACT_ATOMS: atom_id res chain seq x y z
N MET A 1 -18.24 -12.58 16.25
CA MET A 1 -16.79 -12.57 16.59
C MET A 1 -16.08 -11.78 15.51
N ALA A 2 -15.41 -10.68 15.83
CA ALA A 2 -14.61 -9.96 14.83
C ALA A 2 -13.37 -10.79 14.54
N THR A 3 -13.26 -11.35 13.33
CA THR A 3 -12.08 -12.10 12.90
C THR A 3 -10.90 -11.13 12.85
N THR A 4 -9.98 -11.23 13.80
CA THR A 4 -8.77 -10.40 13.81
C THR A 4 -7.91 -10.78 12.60
N ILE A 5 -7.73 -9.86 11.66
CA ILE A 5 -6.89 -10.09 10.48
C ILE A 5 -5.43 -10.11 10.90
N ASN A 6 -4.71 -11.20 10.57
CA ASN A 6 -3.26 -11.26 10.73
C ASN A 6 -2.58 -10.50 9.59
N ILE A 7 -2.24 -9.23 9.84
CA ILE A 7 -1.61 -8.34 8.86
C ILE A 7 -0.24 -8.85 8.39
N GLN A 8 0.55 -9.47 9.28
CA GLN A 8 1.88 -9.96 8.93
C GLN A 8 1.79 -11.12 7.93
N GLU A 9 0.88 -12.06 8.18
CA GLU A 9 0.63 -13.18 7.27
C GLU A 9 0.09 -12.70 5.92
N LEU A 10 -0.82 -11.72 5.94
CA LEU A 10 -1.40 -11.15 4.73
C LEU A 10 -0.35 -10.43 3.88
N ASN A 11 0.52 -9.63 4.50
CA ASN A 11 1.65 -9.01 3.82
C ASN A 11 2.58 -10.05 3.18
N ARG A 12 2.90 -11.14 3.90
CA ARG A 12 3.72 -12.23 3.35
C ARG A 12 3.07 -12.88 2.14
N LYS A 13 1.77 -13.18 2.22
CA LYS A 13 1.01 -13.77 1.10
C LYS A 13 0.96 -12.84 -0.11
N HIS A 14 0.68 -11.55 0.11
CA HIS A 14 0.58 -10.56 -0.95
C HIS A 14 1.93 -10.32 -1.64
N LEU A 15 3.02 -10.25 -0.87
CA LEU A 15 4.37 -10.12 -1.40
C LEU A 15 4.68 -11.26 -2.39
N LEU A 16 4.48 -12.50 -1.97
CA LEU A 16 4.81 -13.68 -2.77
C LEU A 16 3.95 -13.81 -4.04
N ARG A 17 2.70 -13.32 -4.02
CA ARG A 17 1.74 -13.51 -5.12
C ARG A 17 1.69 -12.35 -6.10
N ALA A 18 1.83 -11.11 -5.63
CA ALA A 18 1.52 -9.91 -6.43
C ALA A 18 2.64 -8.86 -6.40
N ASP A 19 3.28 -8.62 -5.25
CA ASP A 19 4.19 -7.47 -5.07
C ASP A 19 5.64 -7.77 -5.54
N VAL A 20 6.05 -9.03 -5.74
CA VAL A 20 7.42 -9.38 -6.19
C VAL A 20 7.76 -8.72 -7.53
N VAL A 21 6.83 -8.73 -8.50
CA VAL A 21 7.04 -8.15 -9.83
C VAL A 21 7.23 -6.63 -9.72
N TYR A 22 6.34 -5.95 -8.99
CA TYR A 22 6.44 -4.50 -8.74
C TYR A 22 7.73 -4.13 -8.01
N ARG A 23 8.11 -4.91 -7.00
CA ARG A 23 9.28 -4.64 -6.17
C ARG A 23 10.59 -4.86 -6.90
N VAL A 24 10.76 -5.99 -7.57
CA VAL A 24 12.03 -6.38 -8.20
C VAL A 24 12.24 -5.63 -9.52
N ASN A 25 11.21 -5.62 -10.37
CA ASN A 25 11.35 -5.09 -11.73
C ASN A 25 11.19 -3.58 -11.76
N PHE A 26 10.28 -3.05 -10.95
CA PHE A 26 9.81 -1.68 -11.06
C PHE A 26 10.16 -0.79 -9.86
N GLY A 27 10.70 -1.38 -8.78
CA GLY A 27 11.13 -0.63 -7.61
C GLY A 27 9.98 0.04 -6.86
N LEU A 28 8.78 -0.53 -6.91
CA LEU A 28 7.60 -0.08 -6.18
C LEU A 28 7.30 -1.11 -5.09
N CYS A 29 7.20 -0.66 -3.84
CA CYS A 29 6.91 -1.55 -2.72
C CYS A 29 5.61 -1.11 -2.05
N SER A 30 4.74 -2.07 -1.72
CA SER A 30 3.54 -1.79 -0.95
C SER A 30 3.45 -2.67 0.30
N ARG A 31 2.79 -2.18 1.35
CA ARG A 31 2.58 -2.91 2.61
C ARG A 31 1.27 -2.48 3.26
N LEU A 32 0.48 -3.46 3.71
CA LEU A 32 -0.65 -3.20 4.59
C LEU A 32 -0.16 -2.95 6.02
N VAL A 33 -0.47 -1.77 6.55
CA VAL A 33 -0.13 -1.35 7.91
C VAL A 33 -1.27 -1.64 8.87
N ASN A 34 -2.51 -1.43 8.43
CA ASN A 34 -3.70 -1.60 9.27
C ASN A 34 -4.94 -1.90 8.41
N TYR A 35 -5.92 -2.56 9.01
CA TYR A 35 -7.27 -2.69 8.47
C TYR A 35 -8.27 -2.56 9.60
N ARG A 36 -9.07 -1.48 9.57
CA ARG A 36 -10.07 -1.19 10.59
C ARG A 36 -11.26 -0.44 10.01
N ASN A 37 -12.46 -0.78 10.46
CA ASN A 37 -13.72 -0.18 10.02
C ASN A 37 -13.89 -0.18 8.48
N GLY A 38 -13.44 -1.26 7.82
CA GLY A 38 -13.48 -1.37 6.35
C GLY A 38 -12.46 -0.49 5.60
N ILE A 39 -11.56 0.20 6.30
CA ILE A 39 -10.53 1.04 5.69
C ILE A 39 -9.19 0.32 5.72
N MET A 40 -8.57 0.17 4.55
CA MET A 40 -7.18 -0.26 4.41
C MET A 40 -6.22 0.91 4.66
N TYR A 41 -5.10 0.63 5.31
CA TYR A 41 -4.02 1.58 5.52
C TYR A 41 -2.78 1.01 4.86
N LEU A 42 -2.37 1.59 3.73
CA LEU A 42 -1.22 1.12 2.95
C LEU A 42 -0.05 2.08 3.08
N GLU A 43 1.14 1.52 3.15
CA GLU A 43 2.38 2.23 2.86
C GLU A 43 2.84 1.88 1.47
N VAL A 44 3.25 2.90 0.70
CA VAL A 44 3.79 2.71 -0.64
C VAL A 44 5.10 3.47 -0.75
N MET A 45 6.16 2.75 -1.11
CA MET A 45 7.46 3.32 -1.36
C MET A 45 7.76 3.36 -2.86
N PHE A 46 8.02 4.56 -3.34
CA PHE A 46 8.48 4.84 -4.69
C PHE A 46 10.01 4.87 -4.69
N THR A 47 10.63 4.13 -5.60
CA THR A 47 12.08 4.23 -5.85
C THR A 47 12.34 4.66 -7.28
N LYS A 48 13.60 4.97 -7.59
CA LYS A 48 14.06 5.57 -8.86
C LYS A 48 13.50 4.91 -10.14
N LYS A 49 13.22 3.60 -10.11
CA LYS A 49 12.71 2.83 -11.26
C LYS A 49 11.24 3.12 -11.60
N TRP A 50 10.42 3.56 -10.64
CA TRP A 50 9.01 3.86 -10.89
C TRP A 50 8.83 5.31 -11.34
N LYS A 51 8.12 5.51 -12.46
CA LYS A 51 7.95 6.82 -13.10
C LYS A 51 6.52 7.35 -13.12
N LYS A 52 5.52 6.50 -12.82
CA LYS A 52 4.13 6.96 -12.76
C LYS A 52 3.91 7.91 -11.58
N ASP A 53 2.88 8.74 -11.70
CA ASP A 53 2.47 9.65 -10.63
C ASP A 53 1.83 8.91 -9.45
N TYR A 54 1.61 9.66 -8.36
CA TYR A 54 1.06 9.10 -7.12
C TYR A 54 -0.39 8.65 -7.26
N ASP A 55 -1.22 9.40 -7.97
CA ASP A 55 -2.66 9.16 -7.99
C ASP A 55 -2.96 7.85 -8.71
N GLN A 56 -2.45 7.69 -9.94
CA GLN A 56 -2.63 6.46 -10.70
C GLN A 56 -2.04 5.25 -9.96
N THR A 57 -0.83 5.39 -9.40
CA THR A 57 -0.15 4.29 -8.73
C THR A 57 -0.86 3.86 -7.45
N THR A 58 -1.30 4.81 -6.64
CA THR A 58 -1.95 4.49 -5.37
C THR A 58 -3.32 3.87 -5.58
N GLU A 59 -4.06 4.28 -6.62
CA GLU A 59 -5.31 3.65 -7.02
C GLU A 59 -5.10 2.21 -7.51
N GLU A 60 -4.16 2.00 -8.44
CA GLU A 60 -3.80 0.68 -8.96
C GLU A 60 -3.44 -0.29 -7.81
N LEU A 61 -2.58 0.15 -6.88
CA LEU A 61 -2.17 -0.66 -5.73
C LEU A 61 -3.33 -0.93 -4.76
N ALA A 62 -4.14 0.07 -4.45
CA ALA A 62 -5.27 -0.10 -3.54
C ALA A 62 -6.28 -1.14 -4.08
N GLN A 63 -6.58 -1.08 -5.38
CA GLN A 63 -7.41 -2.08 -6.05
C GLN A 63 -6.74 -3.46 -6.06
N CYS A 64 -5.43 -3.53 -6.33
CA CYS A 64 -4.68 -4.80 -6.31
C CYS A 64 -4.75 -5.48 -4.93
N TRP A 65 -4.52 -4.72 -3.85
CA TRP A 65 -4.63 -5.20 -2.47
C TRP A 65 -6.03 -5.71 -2.16
N ARG A 66 -7.05 -4.94 -2.53
CA ARG A 66 -8.45 -5.29 -2.29
C ARG A 66 -8.87 -6.57 -3.02
N ASN A 67 -8.53 -6.67 -4.30
CA ASN A 67 -9.01 -7.73 -5.19
C ASN A 67 -8.23 -9.04 -5.03
N SER A 68 -6.96 -8.96 -4.61
CA SER A 68 -6.09 -10.13 -4.47
C SER A 68 -6.16 -10.80 -3.10
N ASN A 69 -6.79 -10.15 -2.11
CA ASN A 69 -6.88 -10.63 -0.73
C ASN A 69 -8.35 -10.74 -0.30
N ARG A 70 -8.83 -11.96 -0.04
CA ARG A 70 -10.24 -12.21 0.31
C ARG A 70 -10.67 -11.49 1.59
N GLU A 71 -9.73 -11.32 2.51
CA GLU A 71 -9.88 -10.64 3.79
C GLU A 71 -10.15 -9.12 3.62
N LEU A 72 -9.71 -8.54 2.50
CA LEU A 72 -9.83 -7.11 2.21
C LEU A 72 -10.93 -6.80 1.17
N ALA A 73 -11.57 -7.81 0.58
CA ALA A 73 -12.55 -7.63 -0.49
C ALA A 73 -13.70 -6.68 -0.09
N LYS A 74 -14.07 -6.67 1.19
CA LYS A 74 -15.12 -5.81 1.77
C LYS A 74 -14.64 -4.42 2.20
N ALA A 75 -13.40 -4.05 1.90
CA ALA A 75 -12.92 -2.70 2.16
C ALA A 75 -13.78 -1.66 1.43
N ILE A 76 -14.16 -0.60 2.13
CA ILE A 76 -14.93 0.53 1.59
C ILE A 76 -14.01 1.64 1.08
N GLY A 77 -12.76 1.68 1.56
CA GLY A 77 -11.78 2.67 1.14
C GLY A 77 -10.36 2.33 1.57
N CYS A 78 -9.43 3.19 1.18
CA CYS A 78 -8.01 3.04 1.44
C CYS A 78 -7.37 4.40 1.75
N LYS A 79 -6.52 4.41 2.77
CA LYS A 79 -5.58 5.51 3.06
C LYS A 79 -4.19 5.03 2.71
N VAL A 80 -3.53 5.74 1.82
CA VAL A 80 -2.19 5.43 1.35
C VAL A 80 -1.22 6.47 1.86
N TYR A 81 -0.16 6.02 2.51
CA TYR A 81 0.95 6.82 2.98
C TYR A 81 2.15 6.60 2.06
N ILE A 82 2.66 7.69 1.49
CA ILE A 82 3.63 7.65 0.41
C ILE A 82 5.01 8.02 0.96
N ILE A 83 6.01 7.21 0.59
CA ILE A 83 7.42 7.46 0.83
C ILE A 83 8.09 7.55 -0.54
N ASP A 84 8.64 8.72 -0.88
CA ASP A 84 9.28 8.95 -2.17
C ASP A 84 10.79 9.01 -2.05
N ALA A 85 11.43 7.90 -2.44
CA ALA A 85 12.86 7.71 -2.51
C ALA A 85 13.41 7.80 -3.95
N ARG A 86 12.65 8.38 -4.90
CA ARG A 86 13.10 8.56 -6.30
C ARG A 86 14.34 9.47 -6.39
N ASP A 87 14.26 10.62 -5.73
CA ASP A 87 15.35 11.62 -5.70
C ASP A 87 16.29 11.43 -4.51
N TYR A 88 15.82 10.74 -3.46
CA TYR A 88 16.53 10.56 -2.20
C TYR A 88 16.63 9.07 -1.82
N PRO A 89 17.56 8.31 -2.43
CA PRO A 89 17.68 6.86 -2.21
C PRO A 89 17.88 6.46 -0.74
N TYR A 90 18.52 7.32 0.07
CA TYR A 90 18.76 7.07 1.50
C TYR A 90 17.46 6.81 2.28
N LYS A 91 16.31 7.34 1.83
CA LYS A 91 15.01 7.11 2.49
C LYS A 91 14.61 5.64 2.48
N LYS A 92 15.02 4.90 1.44
CA LYS A 92 14.81 3.45 1.37
C LYS A 92 15.60 2.75 2.48
N ASP A 93 16.88 3.09 2.61
CA ASP A 93 17.74 2.46 3.61
C ASP A 93 17.29 2.81 5.02
N LEU A 94 16.89 4.06 5.25
CA LEU A 94 16.30 4.50 6.52
C LEU A 94 15.03 3.69 6.84
N TYR A 95 14.10 3.58 5.88
CA TYR A 95 12.88 2.80 6.06
C TYR A 95 13.14 1.33 6.43
N LEU A 96 14.13 0.69 5.80
CA LEU A 96 14.45 -0.71 6.07
C LEU A 96 15.07 -0.92 7.45
N ASN A 97 15.84 0.04 7.95
CA ASN A 97 16.58 -0.09 9.21
C ASN A 97 15.81 0.44 10.43
N THR A 98 15.05 1.53 10.28
CA THR A 98 14.39 2.23 11.40
C THR A 98 12.88 2.30 11.25
N GLY A 99 12.31 1.86 10.12
CA GLY A 99 10.92 2.12 9.77
C GLY A 99 10.70 3.54 9.25
N VAL A 100 9.45 3.96 9.17
CA VAL A 100 9.08 5.26 8.60
C VAL A 100 9.44 6.40 9.55
N ALA A 101 10.31 7.31 9.10
CA ALA A 101 10.57 8.58 9.78
C ALA A 101 9.47 9.61 9.50
N SER A 102 9.09 9.76 8.22
CA SER A 102 8.02 10.65 7.76
C SER A 102 7.44 10.18 6.43
N TYR A 103 6.24 10.65 6.10
CA TYR A 103 5.61 10.42 4.81
C TYR A 103 5.72 11.68 3.95
N ASP A 104 6.05 11.52 2.68
CA ASP A 104 6.14 12.61 1.71
C ASP A 104 4.76 13.08 1.24
N ALA A 105 3.80 12.16 1.17
CA ALA A 105 2.43 12.47 0.80
C ALA A 105 1.44 11.46 1.41
N LYS A 106 0.15 11.79 1.35
CA LYS A 106 -0.96 10.93 1.76
C LYS A 106 -2.10 11.03 0.76
N LYS A 107 -2.71 9.90 0.41
CA LYS A 107 -3.89 9.84 -0.47
C LYS A 107 -4.99 9.07 0.22
N GLY A 108 -6.21 9.60 0.21
CA GLY A 108 -7.42 8.88 0.63
C GLY A 108 -8.28 8.56 -0.59
N MET A 109 -8.89 7.39 -0.61
CA MET A 109 -9.83 6.97 -1.65
C MET A 109 -10.94 6.11 -1.07
N ILE A 110 -12.11 6.18 -1.69
CA ILE A 110 -13.27 5.34 -1.42
C ILE A 110 -13.49 4.49 -2.67
N PHE A 111 -13.78 3.21 -2.50
CA PHE A 111 -13.90 2.30 -3.64
C PHE A 111 -15.30 2.24 -4.27
N TYR A 112 -16.28 2.86 -3.62
CA TYR A 112 -17.67 2.85 -4.03
C TYR A 112 -18.27 4.25 -3.89
N ASP A 113 -18.70 4.83 -5.01
CA ASP A 113 -19.36 6.15 -5.00
C ASP A 113 -20.69 6.12 -4.22
N GLN A 114 -21.32 4.95 -4.11
CA GLN A 114 -22.58 4.75 -3.40
C GLN A 114 -22.49 4.96 -1.88
N VAL A 115 -21.28 5.03 -1.29
CA VAL A 115 -21.06 5.22 0.16
C VAL A 115 -21.03 6.72 0.53
N LEU A 116 -21.04 7.61 -0.47
CA LEU A 116 -20.99 9.07 -0.29
C LEU A 116 -22.37 9.75 -0.32
N ASN A 117 -23.45 8.97 -0.38
CA ASN A 117 -24.84 9.45 -0.38
C ASN A 117 -25.49 9.34 0.99
#